data_AF-A0A9D9J1I1-F1
#
_entry.id   AF-A0A9D9J1I1-F1
#
_cell.length_a   1.000
_cell.length_b   1.000
_cell.length_c   1.000
_cell.angle_alpha   90.00
_cell.angle_beta   90.00
_cell.angle_gamma   90.00
#
_symmetry.space_group_name_H-M   'P 1'
#
loop_
_entity.id
_entity.type
_entity.pdbx_description
1 polymer ?
#
loop_
_entity_poly.entity_id
_entity_poly.type
_entity_poly.pdbx_seq_one_letter_code
_entity_poly.pdbx_strand_id
1 'polypeptide(L)'
;IMGGKGVDIVPGEASGLLSDGDLIYGDVRPDMLSSLSDALIPLMGKISAAADSLGHAAGNVSGILDESARKKIESLLESLQATALNAERISGALGERADELGAFAGDLATLSSGLMSVVEKADTAMAKVNGVVSDLDDADIKSMAESLERLLELMQSPDGTVGRLLHDPKVYDSLESLLLEADSLVKKISENPRKYVRISLF
;
A
#
# COMPACT_ATOMS: atom_id res chain seq x y z
N ILE A 1 10.35 -8.80 13.41
CA ILE A 1 11.27 -8.77 14.57
C ILE A 1 12.67 -9.05 14.02
N MET A 2 13.34 -8.04 13.48
CA MET A 2 14.70 -8.24 12.98
C MET A 2 15.73 -8.31 14.11
N GLY A 3 16.97 -8.63 13.76
CA GLY A 3 18.12 -8.71 14.66
C GLY A 3 18.34 -10.08 15.30
N GLY A 4 17.30 -10.89 15.48
CA GLY A 4 17.42 -12.24 16.03
C GLY A 4 16.20 -13.11 15.72
N LYS A 5 16.40 -14.42 15.62
CA LYS A 5 15.27 -15.37 15.55
C LYS A 5 14.51 -15.28 16.89
N GLY A 6 13.32 -14.68 16.86
CA GLY A 6 12.40 -14.62 17.98
C GLY A 6 11.28 -15.64 17.81
N VAL A 7 10.83 -16.25 18.91
CA VAL A 7 9.61 -17.05 18.93
C VAL A 7 8.51 -16.17 19.51
N ASP A 8 7.52 -15.84 18.70
CA ASP A 8 6.30 -15.18 19.15
C ASP A 8 5.26 -16.25 19.45
N ILE A 9 4.88 -16.38 20.72
CA ILE A 9 3.87 -17.35 21.15
C ILE A 9 2.53 -16.63 21.17
N VAL A 10 1.71 -16.91 20.15
CA VAL A 10 0.34 -16.41 20.08
C VAL A 10 -0.58 -17.41 20.80
N PRO A 11 -1.32 -17.00 21.85
CA PRO A 11 -2.29 -17.87 22.51
C PRO A 11 -3.39 -18.30 21.53
N GLY A 12 -3.67 -19.61 21.48
CA GLY A 12 -4.80 -20.13 20.71
C GLY A 12 -6.14 -19.95 21.43
N GLU A 13 -7.24 -20.27 20.75
CA GLU A 13 -8.60 -20.18 21.31
C GLU A 13 -9.03 -21.42 22.13
N ALA A 14 -8.18 -22.44 22.21
CA ALA A 14 -8.47 -23.65 22.96
C ALA A 14 -8.52 -23.37 24.47
N SER A 15 -9.51 -23.95 25.14
CA SER A 15 -9.72 -23.80 26.59
C SER A 15 -8.81 -24.69 27.45
N GLY A 16 -8.09 -25.63 26.84
CA GLY A 16 -7.13 -26.52 27.51
C GLY A 16 -5.70 -25.98 27.42
N LEU A 17 -4.95 -26.10 28.51
CA LEU A 17 -3.51 -25.82 28.51
C LEU A 17 -2.75 -26.93 27.79
N LEU A 18 -1.65 -26.57 27.12
CA LEU A 18 -0.70 -27.53 26.59
C LEU A 18 0.00 -28.28 27.73
N SER A 19 0.23 -29.56 27.55
CA SER A 19 1.01 -30.41 28.45
C SER A 19 2.50 -30.27 28.17
N ASP A 20 3.34 -30.59 29.16
CA ASP A 20 4.79 -30.62 28.97
C ASP A 20 5.17 -31.67 27.91
N GLY A 21 5.98 -31.25 26.94
CA GLY A 21 6.35 -32.08 25.78
C GLY A 21 5.43 -31.97 24.56
N ASP A 22 4.33 -31.19 24.63
CA ASP A 22 3.47 -30.95 23.47
C ASP A 22 4.19 -30.13 22.39
N LEU A 23 3.88 -30.44 21.12
CA LEU A 23 4.42 -29.75 19.95
C LEU A 23 3.49 -28.61 19.53
N ILE A 24 4.04 -27.40 19.44
CA ILE A 24 3.36 -26.23 18.86
C ILE A 24 3.88 -26.05 17.44
N TYR A 25 2.99 -26.19 16.45
CA TYR A 25 3.32 -25.86 15.07
C TYR A 25 3.33 -24.35 14.89
N GLY A 26 4.52 -23.80 14.63
CA GLY A 26 4.69 -22.39 14.27
C GLY A 26 4.74 -22.20 12.75
N ASP A 27 4.66 -20.93 12.35
CA ASP A 27 5.00 -20.49 10.99
C ASP A 27 6.15 -19.49 11.04
N VAL A 28 6.95 -19.44 9.97
CA VAL A 28 8.05 -18.48 9.85
C VAL A 28 7.49 -17.23 9.21
N ARG A 29 7.28 -16.18 10.02
CA ARG A 29 6.95 -14.87 9.47
C ARG A 29 8.19 -14.28 8.77
N PRO A 30 8.08 -13.89 7.48
CA PRO A 30 9.12 -13.08 6.84
C PRO A 30 9.28 -11.81 7.65
N ASP A 31 10.51 -11.29 7.77
CA ASP A 31 10.62 -10.04 8.50
C ASP A 31 10.09 -8.87 7.68
N MET A 32 9.89 -7.75 8.37
CA MET A 32 9.03 -6.68 7.86
C MET A 32 9.66 -6.01 6.63
N LEU A 33 10.98 -5.96 6.60
CA LEU A 33 11.75 -5.32 5.55
C LEU A 33 11.68 -6.08 4.22
N SER A 34 11.90 -7.40 4.25
CA SER A 34 11.74 -8.24 3.06
C SER A 34 10.29 -8.21 2.60
N SER A 35 9.33 -8.24 3.53
CA SER A 35 7.91 -8.15 3.21
C SER A 35 7.55 -6.84 2.48
N LEU A 36 8.15 -5.72 2.87
CA LEU A 36 7.96 -4.44 2.17
C LEU A 36 8.61 -4.49 0.78
N SER A 37 9.87 -4.94 0.67
CA SER A 37 10.56 -5.05 -0.62
C SER A 37 9.81 -5.92 -1.63
N ASP A 38 9.37 -7.10 -1.18
CA ASP A 38 8.62 -8.05 -2.01
C ASP A 38 7.25 -7.51 -2.45
N ALA A 39 6.67 -6.57 -1.70
CA ALA A 39 5.39 -5.94 -2.03
C ALA A 39 5.51 -4.83 -3.09
N LEU A 40 6.68 -4.19 -3.25
CA LEU A 40 6.84 -3.02 -4.13
C LEU A 40 6.78 -3.35 -5.61
N ILE A 41 7.44 -4.43 -6.04
CA ILE A 41 7.44 -4.86 -7.45
C ILE A 41 6.02 -5.18 -7.96
N PRO A 42 5.23 -6.05 -7.29
CA PRO A 42 3.86 -6.30 -7.74
C PRO A 42 2.98 -5.06 -7.63
N LEU A 43 3.23 -4.17 -6.64
CA LEU A 43 2.50 -2.91 -6.53
C LEU A 43 2.70 -2.03 -7.78
N MET A 44 3.94 -1.86 -8.25
CA MET A 44 4.24 -1.10 -9.47
C MET A 44 3.47 -1.62 -10.69
N GLY A 45 3.47 -2.93 -10.89
CA GLY A 45 2.73 -3.56 -11.99
C GLY A 45 1.22 -3.32 -11.90
N LYS A 46 0.66 -3.36 -10.69
CA LYS A 46 -0.78 -3.09 -10.46
C LYS A 46 -1.12 -1.62 -10.68
N ILE A 47 -0.26 -0.69 -10.25
CA ILE A 47 -0.43 0.75 -10.51
C ILE A 47 -0.45 1.00 -12.03
N SER A 48 0.51 0.44 -12.78
CA SER A 48 0.54 0.57 -14.25
C SER A 48 -0.72 0.01 -14.90
N ALA A 49 -1.13 -1.20 -14.53
CA ALA A 49 -2.31 -1.85 -15.10
C ALA A 49 -3.61 -1.09 -14.79
N ALA A 50 -3.70 -0.45 -13.62
CA ALA A 50 -4.81 0.42 -13.27
C ALA A 50 -4.79 1.73 -14.08
N ALA A 51 -3.62 2.36 -14.24
CA ALA A 51 -3.47 3.57 -15.05
C ALA A 51 -3.91 3.34 -16.49
N ASP A 52 -3.51 2.22 -17.09
CA ASP A 52 -3.93 1.83 -18.44
C ASP A 52 -5.45 1.66 -18.53
N SER A 53 -6.05 0.95 -17.56
CA SER A 53 -7.51 0.74 -17.50
C SER A 53 -8.28 2.05 -17.31
N LEU A 54 -7.77 2.98 -16.50
CA LEU A 54 -8.35 4.31 -16.30
C LEU A 54 -8.22 5.19 -17.54
N GLY A 55 -7.09 5.15 -18.23
CA GLY A 55 -6.88 5.86 -19.50
C GLY A 55 -7.85 5.39 -20.60
N HIS A 56 -8.09 4.08 -20.69
CA HIS A 56 -9.10 3.54 -21.61
C HIS A 56 -10.53 3.97 -21.24
N ALA A 57 -10.86 4.04 -19.95
CA ALA A 57 -12.17 4.52 -19.49
C ALA A 57 -12.36 6.02 -19.81
N ALA A 58 -11.33 6.84 -19.59
CA ALA A 58 -11.38 8.28 -19.90
C ALA A 58 -11.53 8.56 -21.41
N GLY A 59 -10.90 7.75 -22.27
CA GLY A 59 -10.99 7.90 -23.73
C GLY A 59 -12.32 7.43 -24.33
N ASN A 60 -13.08 6.58 -23.63
CA ASN A 60 -14.35 6.04 -24.07
C ASN A 60 -15.48 6.59 -23.19
N VAL A 61 -16.04 7.75 -23.54
CA VAL A 61 -17.16 8.40 -22.81
C VAL A 61 -18.40 7.50 -22.68
N SER A 62 -18.53 6.46 -23.52
CA SER A 62 -19.61 5.45 -23.44
C SER A 62 -19.27 4.22 -22.57
N GLY A 63 -18.02 4.06 -22.12
CA GLY A 63 -17.51 2.93 -21.37
C GLY A 63 -17.27 3.29 -19.92
N ILE A 64 -18.33 3.25 -19.10
CA ILE A 64 -18.19 3.20 -17.64
C ILE A 64 -17.17 2.10 -17.29
N LEU A 65 -16.40 2.27 -16.20
CA LEU A 65 -15.43 1.28 -15.73
C LEU A 65 -16.01 -0.13 -15.77
N ASP A 66 -15.49 -0.93 -16.70
CA ASP A 66 -15.95 -2.30 -16.87
C ASP A 66 -15.50 -3.18 -15.69
N GLU A 67 -16.05 -4.39 -15.65
CA GLU A 67 -15.76 -5.35 -14.60
C GLU A 67 -14.27 -5.73 -14.52
N SER A 68 -13.56 -5.72 -15.64
CA SER A 68 -12.13 -6.02 -15.65
C SER A 68 -11.32 -4.86 -15.04
N ALA A 69 -11.70 -3.62 -15.31
CA ALA A 69 -11.04 -2.43 -14.79
C ALA A 69 -11.25 -2.30 -13.27
N ARG A 70 -12.49 -2.48 -12.78
CA ARG A 70 -12.76 -2.47 -11.33
C ARG A 70 -11.98 -3.56 -10.59
N LYS A 71 -11.91 -4.80 -11.08
CA LYS A 71 -11.09 -5.86 -10.47
C LYS A 71 -9.60 -5.51 -10.34
N LYS A 72 -9.03 -4.85 -11.35
CA LYS A 72 -7.63 -4.38 -11.28
C LYS A 72 -7.48 -3.30 -10.21
N ILE A 73 -8.43 -2.37 -10.13
CA ILE A 73 -8.45 -1.30 -9.13
C ILE A 73 -8.62 -1.89 -7.71
N GLU A 74 -9.52 -2.85 -7.52
CA GLU A 74 -9.71 -3.57 -6.25
C GLU A 74 -8.41 -4.27 -5.80
N SER A 75 -7.78 -5.03 -6.69
CA SER A 75 -6.51 -5.70 -6.38
C SER A 75 -5.37 -4.71 -6.08
N LEU A 76 -5.39 -3.54 -6.73
CA LEU A 76 -4.46 -2.45 -6.44
C LEU A 76 -4.74 -1.85 -5.05
N LEU A 77 -5.99 -1.57 -4.71
CA LEU A 77 -6.40 -1.04 -3.41
C LEU A 77 -5.94 -1.94 -2.26
N GLU A 78 -6.10 -3.26 -2.40
CA GLU A 78 -5.59 -4.23 -1.41
C GLU A 78 -4.07 -4.13 -1.24
N SER A 79 -3.34 -3.98 -2.35
CA SER A 79 -1.89 -3.90 -2.35
C SER A 79 -1.38 -2.59 -1.77
N LEU A 80 -2.07 -1.48 -2.06
CA LEU A 80 -1.76 -0.17 -1.50
C LEU A 80 -1.95 -0.17 0.01
N GLN A 81 -3.07 -0.68 0.50
CA GLN A 81 -3.35 -0.77 1.94
C GLN A 81 -2.31 -1.63 2.66
N ALA A 82 -1.97 -2.80 2.11
CA ALA A 82 -0.95 -3.68 2.68
C ALA A 82 0.43 -3.01 2.71
N THR A 83 0.81 -2.32 1.63
CA THR A 83 2.11 -1.66 1.51
C THR A 83 2.21 -0.44 2.43
N ALA A 84 1.16 0.38 2.50
CA ALA A 84 1.10 1.53 3.40
C ALA A 84 1.22 1.10 4.86
N LEU A 85 0.49 0.07 5.27
CA LEU A 85 0.58 -0.47 6.63
C LEU A 85 1.98 -1.01 6.96
N ASN A 86 2.63 -1.68 6.01
CA ASN A 86 4.00 -2.14 6.19
C ASN A 86 4.98 -0.97 6.31
N ALA A 87 4.84 0.06 5.48
CA ALA A 87 5.65 1.27 5.53
C ALA A 87 5.48 2.02 6.86
N GLU A 88 4.25 2.19 7.36
CA GLU A 88 3.97 2.81 8.67
C GLU A 88 4.61 2.06 9.83
N ARG A 89 4.49 0.73 9.84
CA ARG A 89 5.08 -0.11 10.88
C ARG A 89 6.60 -0.01 10.91
N ILE A 90 7.23 0.01 9.73
CA ILE A 90 8.69 0.15 9.61
C ILE A 90 9.11 1.58 9.98
N SER A 91 8.37 2.61 9.55
CA SER A 91 8.58 4.00 9.93
C SER A 91 8.62 4.16 11.46
N GLY A 92 7.65 3.58 12.17
CA GLY A 92 7.60 3.60 13.63
C GLY A 92 8.79 2.92 14.32
N ALA A 93 9.51 2.03 13.62
CA ALA A 93 10.70 1.36 14.12
C ALA A 93 12.01 2.12 13.81
N LEU A 94 11.98 3.14 12.93
CA LEU A 94 13.20 3.74 12.35
C LEU A 94 13.52 5.18 12.77
N GLY A 95 12.59 5.93 13.35
CA GLY A 95 12.86 7.23 14.00
C GLY A 95 13.52 8.28 13.09
N GLU A 96 14.85 8.32 13.05
CA GLU A 96 15.68 9.27 12.28
C GLU A 96 15.55 9.15 10.74
N ARG A 97 14.70 8.23 10.24
CA ARG A 97 14.22 8.11 8.84
C ARG A 97 12.72 7.80 8.72
N ALA A 98 11.97 7.98 9.81
CA ALA A 98 10.53 7.69 9.86
C ALA A 98 9.73 8.59 8.89
N ASP A 99 10.17 9.82 8.70
CA ASP A 99 9.46 10.84 7.93
C ASP A 99 9.33 10.49 6.45
N GLU A 100 10.38 9.93 5.83
CA GLU A 100 10.38 9.56 4.40
C GLU A 100 9.43 8.37 4.14
N LEU A 101 9.45 7.34 5.00
CA LEU A 101 8.53 6.21 4.90
C LEU A 101 7.10 6.58 5.29
N GLY A 102 6.93 7.53 6.21
CA GLY A 102 5.63 8.07 6.57
C GLY A 102 5.01 8.87 5.41
N ALA A 103 5.80 9.70 4.74
CA ALA A 103 5.38 10.41 3.53
C ALA A 103 4.99 9.42 2.42
N PHE A 104 5.81 8.39 2.18
CA PHE A 104 5.49 7.32 1.23
C PHE A 104 4.15 6.64 1.56
N ALA A 105 3.91 6.25 2.81
CA ALA A 105 2.64 5.67 3.23
C ALA A 105 1.45 6.63 3.01
N GLY A 106 1.64 7.93 3.30
CA GLY A 106 0.64 8.97 3.04
C GLY A 106 0.30 9.14 1.56
N ASP A 107 1.30 9.04 0.69
CA ASP A 107 1.09 9.09 -0.77
C ASP A 107 0.30 7.88 -1.27
N LEU A 108 0.58 6.67 -0.74
CA LEU A 108 -0.19 5.47 -1.05
C LEU A 108 -1.65 5.55 -0.55
N ALA A 109 -1.86 6.15 0.63
CA ALA A 109 -3.20 6.40 1.15
C ALA A 109 -3.98 7.40 0.29
N THR A 110 -3.32 8.47 -0.16
CA THR A 110 -3.91 9.46 -1.07
C THR A 110 -4.31 8.81 -2.39
N LEU A 111 -3.43 8.00 -3.00
CA LEU A 111 -3.75 7.24 -4.22
C LEU A 111 -4.95 6.31 -4.01
N SER A 112 -4.98 5.60 -2.87
CA SER A 112 -6.09 4.71 -2.52
C SER A 112 -7.43 5.48 -2.45
N SER A 113 -7.43 6.66 -1.84
CA SER A 113 -8.63 7.51 -1.77
C SER A 113 -9.11 7.97 -3.15
N GLY A 114 -8.18 8.30 -4.06
CA GLY A 114 -8.50 8.69 -5.43
C GLY A 114 -9.14 7.56 -6.23
N LEU A 115 -8.58 6.36 -6.11
CA LEU A 115 -9.13 5.14 -6.72
C LEU A 115 -10.53 4.82 -6.19
N MET A 116 -10.75 4.89 -4.87
CA MET A 116 -12.07 4.68 -4.27
C MET A 116 -13.10 5.68 -4.79
N SER A 117 -12.74 6.95 -4.90
CA SER A 117 -13.63 7.99 -5.44
C SER A 117 -14.03 7.71 -6.89
N VAL A 118 -13.09 7.23 -7.71
CA VAL A 118 -13.37 6.85 -9.10
C VAL A 118 -14.33 5.66 -9.17
N VAL A 119 -14.14 4.64 -8.33
CA VAL A 119 -15.03 3.47 -8.27
C VAL A 119 -16.44 3.88 -7.84
N GLU A 120 -16.57 4.67 -6.77
CA GLU A 120 -17.87 5.16 -6.27
C GLU A 120 -18.65 5.95 -7.33
N LYS A 121 -17.97 6.83 -8.07
CA LYS A 121 -18.58 7.61 -9.15
C LYS A 121 -18.98 6.72 -10.34
N ALA A 122 -18.17 5.72 -10.67
CA ALA A 122 -18.51 4.74 -11.68
C ALA A 122 -19.74 3.92 -11.30
N ASP A 123 -19.83 3.46 -10.05
CA ASP A 123 -20.98 2.71 -9.54
C ASP A 123 -22.25 3.57 -9.59
N THR A 124 -22.14 4.84 -9.20
CA THR A 124 -23.24 5.81 -9.30
C THR A 124 -23.70 5.97 -10.75
N ALA A 125 -22.76 6.11 -11.70
CA ALA A 125 -23.07 6.18 -13.13
C ALA A 125 -23.69 4.87 -13.65
N MET A 126 -23.19 3.69 -13.27
CA MET A 126 -23.77 2.38 -13.63
C MET A 126 -25.20 2.23 -13.11
N ALA A 127 -25.44 2.62 -11.86
CA ALA A 127 -26.76 2.55 -11.25
C ALA A 127 -27.77 3.43 -11.99
N LYS A 128 -27.38 4.65 -12.38
CA LYS A 128 -28.21 5.58 -13.16
C LYS A 128 -28.47 5.07 -14.58
N VAL A 129 -27.47 4.50 -15.25
CA VAL A 129 -27.64 3.88 -16.58
C VAL A 129 -28.60 2.69 -16.52
N ASN A 130 -28.48 1.82 -15.51
CA ASN A 130 -29.36 0.67 -15.33
C ASN A 130 -30.77 1.06 -14.81
N GLY A 131 -30.88 2.19 -14.11
CA GLY A 131 -32.09 2.70 -13.46
C GLY A 131 -33.08 3.44 -14.36
N VAL A 132 -32.83 3.44 -15.68
CA VAL A 132 -33.43 4.26 -16.76
C VAL A 132 -32.59 5.50 -17.09
N VAL A 133 -32.28 5.63 -18.38
CA VAL A 133 -31.42 6.65 -19.00
C VAL A 133 -32.13 8.02 -19.14
N SER A 134 -32.88 8.40 -18.10
CA SER A 134 -33.31 9.77 -17.79
C SER A 134 -32.45 10.42 -16.73
N ASP A 135 -31.77 9.62 -15.89
CA ASP A 135 -31.28 10.06 -14.58
C ASP A 135 -29.77 10.24 -14.50
N LEU A 136 -29.03 9.86 -15.56
CA LEU A 136 -27.63 10.24 -15.72
C LEU A 136 -27.57 11.67 -16.23
N ASP A 137 -27.10 12.59 -15.40
CA ASP A 137 -26.96 13.99 -15.79
C ASP A 137 -25.51 14.34 -16.16
N ASP A 138 -25.34 15.46 -16.87
CA ASP A 138 -24.02 15.95 -17.28
C ASP A 138 -23.08 16.20 -16.08
N ALA A 139 -23.63 16.43 -14.88
CA ALA A 139 -22.84 16.67 -13.68
C ALA A 139 -22.20 15.38 -13.16
N ASP A 140 -22.88 14.24 -13.24
CA ASP A 140 -22.30 12.93 -12.91
C ASP A 140 -21.11 12.60 -13.83
N ILE A 141 -21.32 12.77 -15.14
CA ILE A 141 -20.30 12.50 -16.17
C ILE A 141 -19.09 13.41 -15.94
N LYS A 142 -19.33 14.70 -15.71
CA LYS A 142 -18.28 15.67 -15.43
C LYS A 142 -17.53 15.34 -14.14
N SER A 143 -18.25 15.00 -13.07
CA SER A 143 -17.65 14.63 -11.78
C SER A 143 -16.76 13.39 -11.89
N MET A 144 -17.20 12.39 -12.67
CA MET A 144 -16.42 11.20 -12.98
C MET A 144 -15.16 11.55 -13.78
N ALA A 145 -15.30 12.32 -14.87
CA ALA A 145 -14.20 12.75 -15.71
C ALA A 145 -13.13 13.53 -14.92
N GLU A 146 -13.54 14.47 -14.07
CA GLU A 146 -12.63 15.22 -13.22
C GLU A 146 -11.90 14.34 -12.19
N SER A 147 -12.56 13.30 -11.65
CA SER A 147 -11.89 12.36 -10.74
C SER A 147 -10.89 11.47 -11.48
N LEU A 148 -11.21 11.05 -12.70
CA LEU A 148 -10.28 10.31 -13.55
C LEU A 148 -9.07 11.16 -13.92
N GLU A 149 -9.29 12.42 -14.32
CA GLU A 149 -8.22 13.37 -14.65
C GLU A 149 -7.27 13.58 -13.48
N ARG A 150 -7.79 13.95 -12.30
CA ARG A 150 -6.97 14.12 -11.09
C ARG A 150 -6.20 12.85 -10.70
N LEU A 151 -6.83 11.69 -10.83
CA LEU A 151 -6.18 10.42 -10.50
C LEU A 151 -5.06 10.09 -11.50
N LEU A 152 -5.30 10.28 -12.79
CA LEU A 152 -4.28 10.09 -13.82
C LEU A 152 -3.13 11.07 -13.63
N GLU A 153 -3.39 12.33 -13.29
CA GLU A 153 -2.35 13.30 -12.94
C GLU A 153 -1.50 12.83 -11.75
N LEU A 154 -2.12 12.34 -10.67
CA LEU A 154 -1.38 11.79 -9.52
C LEU A 154 -0.49 10.60 -9.90
N MET A 155 -0.97 9.73 -10.79
CA MET A 155 -0.23 8.53 -11.22
C MET A 155 0.88 8.87 -12.23
N GLN A 156 0.66 9.86 -13.10
CA GLN A 156 1.57 10.20 -14.19
C GLN A 156 2.54 11.34 -13.85
N SER A 157 2.30 12.08 -12.77
CA SER A 157 3.18 13.17 -12.33
C SER A 157 4.59 12.64 -12.02
N PRO A 158 5.62 13.01 -12.81
CA PRO A 158 6.96 12.47 -12.67
C PRO A 158 7.65 12.92 -11.37
N ASP A 159 7.15 13.98 -10.73
CA ASP A 159 7.69 14.52 -9.48
C ASP A 159 7.00 13.95 -8.23
N GLY A 160 5.82 13.34 -8.39
CA GLY A 160 5.08 12.70 -7.30
C GLY A 160 5.61 11.31 -6.96
N THR A 161 5.49 10.88 -5.70
CA THR A 161 6.00 9.57 -5.23
C THR A 161 5.50 8.39 -6.06
N VAL A 162 4.21 8.40 -6.45
CA VAL A 162 3.61 7.34 -7.29
C VAL A 162 4.22 7.34 -8.70
N GLY A 163 4.31 8.51 -9.34
CA GLY A 163 4.90 8.61 -10.68
C GLY A 163 6.41 8.37 -10.69
N ARG A 164 7.13 8.78 -9.65
CA ARG A 164 8.54 8.42 -9.43
C ARG A 164 8.71 6.92 -9.29
N LEU A 165 7.86 6.24 -8.53
CA LEU A 165 7.88 4.79 -8.38
C LEU A 165 7.68 4.08 -9.72
N LEU A 166 6.81 4.58 -10.59
CA LEU A 166 6.55 4.00 -11.91
C LEU A 166 7.68 4.24 -12.92
N HIS A 167 8.34 5.39 -12.87
CA HIS A 167 9.20 5.87 -13.96
C HIS A 167 10.69 5.95 -13.61
N ASP A 168 11.05 5.92 -12.32
CA ASP A 168 12.44 6.03 -11.88
C ASP A 168 12.90 4.76 -11.15
N PRO A 169 13.65 3.86 -11.83
CA PRO A 169 14.24 2.68 -11.21
C PRO A 169 15.10 3.01 -9.98
N LYS A 170 15.67 4.23 -9.92
CA LYS A 170 16.49 4.64 -8.76
C LYS A 170 15.67 4.82 -7.49
N VAL A 171 14.34 4.97 -7.58
CA VAL A 171 13.47 5.01 -6.41
C VAL A 171 13.43 3.66 -5.72
N TYR A 172 13.39 2.58 -6.50
CA TYR A 172 13.55 1.22 -5.96
C TYR A 172 14.91 1.08 -5.29
N ASP A 173 16.01 1.46 -5.97
CA ASP A 173 17.36 1.37 -5.40
C ASP A 173 17.53 2.22 -4.13
N SER A 174 16.93 3.42 -4.11
CA SER A 174 16.99 4.33 -2.96
C SER A 174 16.17 3.80 -1.79
N LEU A 175 15.01 3.20 -2.07
CA LEU A 175 14.18 2.57 -1.05
C LEU A 175 14.86 1.31 -0.54
N GLU A 176 15.36 0.42 -1.40
CA GLU A 176 16.18 -0.74 -1.03
C GLU A 176 17.38 -0.32 -0.17
N SER A 177 18.10 0.74 -0.56
CA SER A 177 19.21 1.28 0.23
C SER A 177 18.75 1.77 1.61
N LEU A 178 17.64 2.51 1.68
CA LEU A 178 17.05 2.95 2.94
C LEU A 178 16.67 1.76 3.80
N LEU A 179 16.10 0.72 3.19
CA LEU A 179 15.72 -0.52 3.86
C LEU A 179 16.97 -1.25 4.40
N LEU A 180 18.06 -1.33 3.64
CA LEU A 180 19.32 -1.93 4.10
C LEU A 180 19.98 -1.14 5.23
N GLU A 181 19.93 0.19 5.18
CA GLU A 181 20.43 1.05 6.26
C GLU A 181 19.61 0.87 7.54
N ALA A 182 18.29 0.81 7.39
CA ALA A 182 17.33 0.48 8.43
C ALA A 182 17.63 -0.87 9.09
N ASP A 183 17.89 -1.92 8.30
CA ASP A 183 18.31 -3.23 8.81
C ASP A 183 19.59 -3.14 9.65
N SER A 184 20.60 -2.44 9.13
CA SER A 184 21.86 -2.25 9.84
C SER A 184 21.67 -1.49 11.16
N LEU A 185 20.77 -0.50 11.20
CA LEU A 185 20.44 0.24 12.42
C LEU A 185 19.76 -0.67 13.45
N VAL A 186 18.74 -1.42 13.04
CA VAL A 186 18.05 -2.38 13.92
C VAL A 186 19.01 -3.43 14.46
N LYS A 187 19.92 -3.93 13.64
CA LYS A 187 20.97 -4.87 14.06
C LYS A 187 21.91 -4.24 15.09
N LYS A 188 22.37 -3.01 14.87
CA LYS A 188 23.22 -2.28 15.84
C LYS A 188 22.51 -2.01 17.17
N ILE A 189 21.21 -1.71 17.14
CA ILE A 189 20.38 -1.59 18.35
C ILE A 189 20.31 -2.93 19.08
N SER A 190 20.08 -4.03 18.35
CA SER A 190 19.99 -5.38 18.92
C SER A 190 21.30 -5.83 19.55
N GLU A 191 22.44 -5.52 18.92
CA GLU A 191 23.78 -5.86 19.42
C GLU A 191 24.20 -5.02 20.63
N ASN A 192 23.72 -3.78 20.76
CA ASN A 192 24.05 -2.91 21.89
C ASN A 192 22.90 -1.98 22.31
N PRO A 193 21.83 -2.52 22.92
CA PRO A 193 20.62 -1.74 23.20
C PRO A 193 20.88 -0.57 24.16
N ARG A 194 21.84 -0.69 25.09
CA ARG A 194 22.21 0.40 26.04
C ARG A 194 22.79 1.64 25.37
N LYS A 195 23.40 1.50 24.19
CA LYS A 195 23.98 2.61 23.44
C LYS A 195 22.93 3.43 22.68
N TYR A 196 21.81 2.80 22.33
CA TYR A 196 20.81 3.37 21.41
C TYR A 196 19.44 3.60 22.06
N VAL A 197 19.11 2.92 23.18
CA VAL A 197 17.87 3.13 23.93
C VAL A 197 18.21 3.81 25.26
N ARG A 198 17.96 5.12 25.34
CA ARG A 198 17.98 5.84 26.62
C ARG A 198 16.62 5.66 27.31
N ILE A 199 16.56 4.71 28.24
CA ILE A 199 15.38 4.56 29.10
C ILE A 199 15.37 5.72 30.09
N SER A 200 14.50 6.71 29.86
CA SER A 200 14.15 7.69 30.89
C SER A 200 13.15 7.03 31.85
N LEU A 201 13.60 6.77 33.08
CA LEU A 201 12.74 6.40 34.20
C LEU A 201 11.98 7.65 34.65
N PHE A 202 10.66 7.64 34.50
CA PHE A 202 9.74 8.55 35.19
C PHE A 202 8.89 7.73 36.16
#